data_AF-A0A916C1I3-F1
#
_entry.id   AF-A0A916C1I3-F1
#
_cell.length_a   1.000
_cell.length_b   1.000
_cell.length_c   1.000
_cell.angle_alpha   90.00
_cell.angle_beta   90.00
_cell.angle_gamma   90.00
#
_symmetry.space_group_name_H-M   'P 1'
#
loop_
_entity.id
_entity.type
_entity.pdbx_description
1 polymer ?
#
loop_
_entity_poly.entity_id
_entity_poly.type
_entity_poly.pdbx_seq_one_letter_code
_entity_poly.pdbx_strand_id
1 'polypeptide(L)'
;MRDFLARASNVLSTTTTLYIFLDQFEEFFTQLEETARPEFVRELAECPEDESLNVRWGLALRSEYFGNLASFRPRIRNPFENDYRLNRLTCDEAREAVAKPAAQRGISFEEGLIDTILDDLGKGEVEPPQVQLVCSTLYETLPSETRVITRETYAAEGGAAGILREHLGRVLKRDLPAEQRSIAQRLLEELIRV
;
A
#
# COMPACT_ATOMS: atom_id res chain seq x y z
N MET A 1 4.30 26.38 3.46
CA MET A 1 3.21 25.46 3.02
C MET A 1 1.86 26.13 3.23
N ARG A 2 1.71 26.85 4.34
CA ARG A 2 0.55 27.69 4.69
C ARG A 2 0.01 28.56 3.56
N ASP A 3 0.84 29.32 2.85
CA ASP A 3 0.38 30.19 1.75
C ASP A 3 -0.31 29.44 0.61
N PHE A 4 0.17 28.23 0.31
CA PHE A 4 -0.46 27.36 -0.68
C PHE A 4 -1.82 26.88 -0.17
N LEU A 5 -1.89 26.46 1.10
CA LEU A 5 -3.13 26.01 1.74
C LEU A 5 -4.16 27.13 1.87
N ALA A 6 -3.74 28.35 2.20
CA ALA A 6 -4.60 29.53 2.22
C ALA A 6 -5.18 29.83 0.84
N ARG A 7 -4.37 29.74 -0.22
CA ARG A 7 -4.87 29.89 -1.60
C ARG A 7 -5.83 28.77 -1.98
N ALA A 8 -5.53 27.51 -1.64
CA ALA A 8 -6.43 26.39 -1.88
C ALA A 8 -7.75 26.54 -1.11
N SER A 9 -7.68 26.95 0.15
CA SER A 9 -8.85 27.19 1.01
C SER A 9 -9.67 28.43 0.61
N ASN A 10 -9.09 29.37 -0.15
CA ASN A 10 -9.85 30.49 -0.73
C ASN A 10 -10.60 30.09 -2.01
N VAL A 11 -10.11 29.08 -2.72
CA VAL A 11 -10.80 28.50 -3.89
C VAL A 11 -11.91 27.54 -3.44
N LEU A 12 -11.65 26.79 -2.37
CA LEU A 12 -12.62 25.94 -1.70
C LEU A 12 -13.51 26.80 -0.78
N SER A 13 -14.74 26.40 -0.48
CA SER A 13 -15.55 27.15 0.49
C SER A 13 -14.95 26.99 1.90
N THR A 14 -15.14 27.98 2.78
CA THR A 14 -14.72 27.90 4.19
C THR A 14 -15.41 26.78 4.98
N THR A 15 -16.48 26.19 4.43
CA THR A 15 -17.17 25.02 4.98
C THR A 15 -16.57 23.68 4.52
N THR A 16 -15.61 23.70 3.58
CA THR A 16 -14.99 22.49 3.02
C THR A 16 -13.78 22.11 3.86
N THR A 17 -13.69 20.83 4.24
CA THR A 17 -12.48 20.28 4.90
C THR A 17 -11.53 19.75 3.85
N LEU A 18 -10.28 20.21 3.85
CA LEU A 18 -9.21 19.73 2.98
C LEU A 18 -8.42 18.63 3.70
N TYR A 19 -8.46 17.42 3.17
CA TYR A 19 -7.61 16.31 3.64
C TYR A 19 -6.37 16.19 2.77
N ILE A 20 -5.20 16.15 3.39
CA ILE A 20 -3.90 16.01 2.72
C ILE A 20 -3.24 14.74 3.21
N PHE A 21 -3.03 13.81 2.29
CA PHE A 21 -2.35 12.55 2.57
C PHE A 21 -0.90 12.64 2.12
N LEU A 22 0.02 12.34 3.04
CA LEU A 22 1.44 12.20 2.77
C LEU A 22 1.75 10.70 2.81
N ASP A 23 1.88 10.10 1.63
CA ASP A 23 2.30 8.71 1.46
C ASP A 23 3.82 8.59 1.56
N GLN A 24 4.33 7.41 1.92
CA GLN A 24 5.75 7.14 2.16
C GLN A 24 6.42 8.15 3.09
N PHE A 25 5.71 8.55 4.14
CA PHE A 25 6.16 9.61 5.03
C PHE A 25 7.46 9.28 5.78
N GLU A 26 7.93 8.04 5.77
CA GLU A 26 9.27 7.68 6.23
C GLU A 26 10.41 8.44 5.53
N GLU A 27 10.21 8.94 4.32
CA GLU A 27 11.19 9.77 3.61
C GLU A 27 11.51 11.08 4.36
N PHE A 28 10.58 11.57 5.18
CA PHE A 28 10.84 12.68 6.09
C PHE A 28 12.00 12.37 7.05
N PHE A 29 12.15 11.11 7.48
CA PHE A 29 13.20 10.71 8.42
C PHE A 29 14.49 10.26 7.72
N THR A 30 14.39 9.74 6.49
CA THR A 30 15.53 9.12 5.80
C THR A 30 16.17 10.02 4.75
N GLN A 31 15.39 10.89 4.09
CA GLN A 31 15.86 11.71 2.97
C GLN A 31 15.86 13.21 3.26
N LEU A 32 14.94 13.70 4.09
CA LEU A 32 14.89 15.13 4.39
C LEU A 32 16.04 15.55 5.33
N GLU A 33 16.77 16.59 4.94
CA GLU A 33 17.84 17.20 5.73
C GLU A 33 17.35 17.58 7.14
N GLU A 34 18.13 17.26 8.16
CA GLU A 34 17.75 17.50 9.56
C GLU A 34 17.44 18.97 9.86
N THR A 35 18.09 19.89 9.14
CA THR A 35 17.89 21.33 9.29
C THR A 35 16.53 21.82 8.74
N ALA A 36 15.94 21.10 7.79
CA ALA A 36 14.64 21.43 7.20
C ALA A 36 13.46 20.84 7.96
N ARG A 37 13.68 19.77 8.75
CA ARG A 37 12.64 19.06 9.51
C ARG A 37 11.86 19.94 10.51
N PRO A 38 12.49 20.83 11.32
CA PRO A 38 11.77 21.62 12.30
C PRO A 38 10.73 22.55 11.68
N GLU A 39 11.06 23.17 10.55
CA GLU A 39 10.16 24.07 9.83
C GLU A 39 8.94 23.32 9.29
N PHE A 40 9.17 22.13 8.72
CA PHE A 40 8.09 21.28 8.23
C PHE A 40 7.15 20.84 9.37
N VAL A 41 7.71 20.39 10.50
CA VAL A 41 6.92 19.99 11.68
C VAL A 41 6.14 21.18 12.25
N ARG A 42 6.70 22.38 12.23
CA ARG A 42 6.00 23.60 12.63
C ARG A 42 4.76 23.81 11.77
N GLU A 43 4.90 23.80 10.45
CA GLU A 43 3.77 23.98 9.53
C GLU A 43 2.71 22.86 9.68
N LEU A 44 3.15 21.61 9.87
CA LEU A 44 2.26 20.47 10.09
C LEU A 44 1.40 20.65 11.35
N ALA A 45 1.98 21.22 12.41
CA ALA A 45 1.30 21.50 13.68
C ALA A 45 0.37 22.73 13.60
N GLU A 46 0.80 23.80 12.92
CA GLU A 46 0.06 25.06 12.89
C GLU A 46 -1.15 25.05 11.93
N CYS A 47 -1.08 24.31 10.82
CA CYS A 47 -2.15 24.34 9.81
C CYS A 47 -3.51 23.87 10.32
N PRO A 48 -3.63 22.79 11.12
CA PRO A 48 -4.92 22.36 11.68
C PRO A 48 -5.46 23.26 12.80
N GLU A 49 -4.61 24.10 13.40
CA GLU A 49 -4.99 25.04 14.47
C GLU A 49 -5.49 26.39 13.91
N ASP A 50 -5.23 26.67 12.64
CA ASP A 50 -5.65 27.90 11.96
C ASP A 50 -7.11 27.80 11.53
N GLU A 51 -8.02 28.52 12.20
CA GLU A 51 -9.46 28.51 11.89
C GLU A 51 -9.78 28.98 10.46
N SER A 52 -8.88 29.70 9.80
CA SER A 52 -9.03 30.07 8.39
C SER A 52 -8.70 28.93 7.43
N LEU A 53 -8.06 27.87 7.93
CA LEU A 53 -7.65 26.68 7.21
C LEU A 53 -8.35 25.45 7.79
N ASN A 54 -9.40 24.98 7.14
CA ASN A 54 -10.03 23.72 7.52
C ASN A 54 -9.26 22.53 6.94
N VAL A 55 -8.05 22.26 7.45
CA VAL A 55 -7.10 21.26 6.90
C VAL A 55 -6.88 20.09 7.87
N ARG A 56 -6.80 18.87 7.34
CA ARG A 56 -6.49 17.63 8.07
C ARG A 56 -5.36 16.87 7.38
N TRP A 57 -4.39 16.40 8.17
CA TRP A 57 -3.26 15.61 7.68
C TRP A 57 -3.50 14.12 7.90
N GLY A 58 -3.18 13.31 6.89
CA GLY A 58 -3.03 11.85 7.02
C GLY A 58 -1.60 11.47 6.65
N LEU A 59 -0.86 10.88 7.58
CA LEU A 59 0.50 10.40 7.35
C LEU A 59 0.46 8.88 7.17
N ALA A 60 0.85 8.39 6.01
CA ALA A 60 1.06 6.96 5.77
C ALA A 60 2.56 6.68 5.78
N LEU A 61 2.99 5.78 6.67
CA LEU A 61 4.37 5.40 6.86
C LEU A 61 4.47 3.94 7.27
N ARG A 62 5.64 3.36 7.02
CA ARG A 62 5.94 2.01 7.49
C ARG A 62 6.05 1.96 9.02
N SER A 63 5.64 0.82 9.59
CA SER A 63 5.49 0.64 11.05
C SER A 63 6.78 0.87 11.85
N GLU A 64 7.94 0.55 11.30
CA GLU A 64 9.25 0.74 11.93
C GLU A 64 9.64 2.22 12.10
N TYR A 65 9.04 3.12 11.32
CA TYR A 65 9.23 4.57 11.45
C TYR A 65 8.19 5.22 12.34
N PHE A 66 7.16 4.49 12.77
CA PHE A 66 6.09 5.04 13.63
C PHE A 66 6.66 5.69 14.88
N GLY A 67 7.63 5.05 15.55
CA GLY A 67 8.29 5.60 16.74
C GLY A 67 8.99 6.94 16.50
N ASN A 68 9.45 7.22 15.28
CA ASN A 68 10.15 8.45 14.93
C ASN A 68 9.25 9.69 15.02
N LEU A 69 7.91 9.51 14.98
CA LEU A 69 6.94 10.58 15.19
C LEU A 69 7.09 11.24 16.58
N ALA A 70 7.75 10.59 17.55
CA ALA A 70 8.09 11.20 18.83
C ALA A 70 8.88 12.51 18.68
N SER A 71 9.67 12.65 17.60
CA SER A 71 10.41 13.87 17.27
C SER A 71 9.52 15.09 16.98
N PHE A 72 8.21 14.90 16.80
CA PHE A 72 7.27 16.01 16.54
C PHE A 72 6.89 16.75 17.80
N ARG A 73 7.17 16.17 18.96
CA ARG A 73 7.00 16.84 20.25
C ARG A 73 8.04 17.96 20.42
N PRO A 74 7.69 19.07 21.11
CA PRO A 74 6.39 19.36 21.71
C PRO A 74 5.38 20.02 20.76
N ARG A 75 5.74 20.26 19.49
CA ARG A 75 4.91 21.03 18.54
C ARG A 75 3.59 20.33 18.30
N ILE A 76 3.64 19.03 18.06
CA ILE A 76 2.46 18.15 18.09
C ILE A 76 2.45 17.47 19.45
N ARG A 77 1.46 17.80 20.29
CA ARG A 77 1.37 17.32 21.67
C ARG A 77 1.31 15.79 21.72
N ASN A 78 0.45 15.18 20.91
CA ASN A 78 0.28 13.74 20.84
C ASN A 78 0.27 13.22 19.40
N PRO A 79 1.45 12.98 18.79
CA PRO A 79 1.54 12.52 17.41
C PRO A 79 1.05 11.07 17.22
N PHE A 80 0.72 10.37 18.31
CA PHE A 80 0.24 8.99 18.31
C PHE A 80 -1.26 8.88 18.64
N GLU A 81 -1.97 10.00 18.79
CA GLU A 81 -3.38 9.99 19.24
C GLU A 81 -4.33 9.35 18.24
N ASN A 82 -4.06 9.56 16.95
CA ASN A 82 -4.91 9.13 15.84
C ASN A 82 -4.07 8.26 14.90
N ASP A 83 -3.80 7.01 15.31
CA ASP A 83 -3.15 6.01 14.44
C ASP A 83 -4.13 4.93 13.97
N TYR A 84 -3.86 4.40 12.78
CA TYR A 84 -4.56 3.26 12.23
C TYR A 84 -3.54 2.29 11.66
N ARG A 85 -3.57 1.05 12.15
CA ARG A 85 -2.66 -0.01 11.69
C ARG A 85 -3.34 -0.85 10.62
N LEU A 86 -2.75 -0.84 9.43
CA LEU A 86 -3.12 -1.75 8.36
C LEU A 86 -2.55 -3.13 8.70
N ASN A 87 -3.41 -4.03 9.17
CA ASN A 87 -3.05 -5.42 9.43
C ASN A 87 -3.20 -6.25 8.15
N ARG A 88 -2.72 -7.49 8.21
CA ARG A 88 -3.05 -8.51 7.21
C ARG A 88 -4.56 -8.67 7.10
N LEU A 89 -5.04 -9.04 5.93
CA LEU A 89 -6.46 -9.31 5.71
C LEU A 89 -6.82 -10.64 6.37
N THR A 90 -7.95 -10.67 7.07
CA THR A 90 -8.62 -11.93 7.38
C THR A 90 -9.04 -12.63 6.08
N CYS A 91 -9.30 -13.95 6.13
CA CYS A 91 -9.78 -14.67 4.94
C CYS A 91 -11.05 -14.03 4.33
N ASP A 92 -11.96 -13.50 5.15
CA ASP A 92 -13.19 -12.88 4.67
C ASP A 92 -12.92 -11.53 4.01
N GLU A 93 -12.09 -10.68 4.60
CA GLU A 93 -11.66 -9.41 3.99
C GLU A 93 -10.87 -9.66 2.69
N ALA A 94 -10.02 -10.69 2.66
CA ALA A 94 -9.29 -11.08 1.46
C ALA A 94 -10.23 -11.58 0.36
N ARG A 95 -11.25 -12.37 0.71
CA ARG A 95 -12.29 -12.80 -0.23
C ARG A 95 -13.03 -11.60 -0.82
N GLU A 96 -13.40 -10.63 0.01
CA GLU A 96 -14.02 -9.39 -0.48
C GLU A 96 -13.07 -8.57 -1.37
N ALA A 97 -11.79 -8.48 -1.01
CA ALA A 97 -10.76 -7.76 -1.76
C ALA A 97 -10.49 -8.38 -3.14
N VAL A 98 -10.72 -9.69 -3.30
CA VAL A 98 -10.69 -10.37 -4.60
C VAL A 98 -12.01 -10.15 -5.36
N ALA A 99 -13.14 -10.43 -4.71
CA ALA A 99 -14.44 -10.51 -5.38
C ALA A 99 -14.98 -9.13 -5.82
N LYS A 100 -14.91 -8.11 -4.95
CA LYS A 100 -15.54 -6.80 -5.21
C LYS A 100 -14.90 -6.08 -6.42
N PRO A 101 -13.57 -5.99 -6.56
CA PRO A 101 -12.96 -5.33 -7.72
C PRO A 101 -13.22 -6.06 -9.04
N ALA A 102 -13.29 -7.40 -9.02
CA ALA A 102 -13.65 -8.18 -10.20
C ALA A 102 -15.09 -7.89 -10.63
N ALA A 103 -16.03 -7.94 -9.68
CA ALA A 103 -17.44 -7.67 -9.94
C ALA A 103 -17.67 -6.26 -10.52
N GLN A 104 -16.95 -5.24 -10.01
CA GLN A 104 -17.00 -3.87 -10.55
C GLN A 104 -16.55 -3.77 -12.02
N ARG A 105 -15.76 -4.72 -12.49
CA ARG A 105 -15.29 -4.83 -13.88
C ARG A 105 -16.10 -5.82 -14.72
N GLY A 106 -17.17 -6.40 -14.16
CA GLY A 106 -17.95 -7.45 -14.82
C GLY A 106 -17.20 -8.76 -14.99
N ILE A 107 -16.14 -8.98 -14.19
CA ILE A 107 -15.36 -10.21 -14.15
C ILE A 107 -15.86 -11.06 -12.99
N SER A 108 -15.97 -12.36 -13.20
CA SER A 108 -16.32 -13.36 -12.19
C SER A 108 -15.22 -14.42 -12.08
N PHE A 109 -15.23 -15.16 -10.98
CA PHE A 109 -14.37 -16.31 -10.76
C PHE A 109 -15.20 -17.59 -10.85
N GLU A 110 -14.61 -18.65 -11.37
CA GLU A 110 -15.16 -20.00 -11.27
C GLU A 110 -15.43 -20.36 -9.80
N GLU A 111 -16.47 -21.18 -9.57
CA GLU A 111 -16.90 -21.57 -8.23
C GLU A 111 -15.75 -22.17 -7.41
N GLY A 112 -15.56 -21.64 -6.20
CA GLY A 112 -14.51 -22.04 -5.25
C GLY A 112 -13.08 -21.67 -5.65
N LEU A 113 -12.85 -20.95 -6.76
CA LEU A 113 -11.51 -20.54 -7.17
C LEU A 113 -10.93 -19.49 -6.22
N ILE A 114 -11.75 -18.56 -5.73
CA ILE A 114 -11.28 -17.56 -4.76
C ILE A 114 -10.76 -18.25 -3.51
N ASP A 115 -11.46 -19.26 -2.99
CA ASP A 115 -11.00 -20.01 -1.81
C ASP A 115 -9.68 -20.72 -2.09
N THR A 116 -9.51 -21.29 -3.29
CA THR A 116 -8.25 -21.90 -3.71
C THR A 116 -7.11 -20.88 -3.78
N ILE A 117 -7.36 -19.68 -4.30
CA ILE A 117 -6.37 -18.59 -4.34
C ILE A 117 -5.96 -18.19 -2.92
N LEU A 118 -6.92 -18.06 -2.01
CA LEU A 118 -6.64 -17.67 -0.62
C LEU A 118 -5.88 -18.76 0.12
N ASP A 119 -6.24 -20.04 -0.08
CA ASP A 119 -5.53 -21.18 0.49
C ASP A 119 -4.06 -21.24 0.02
N ASP A 120 -3.81 -20.92 -1.25
CA ASP A 120 -2.45 -20.86 -1.81
C ASP A 120 -1.62 -19.68 -1.27
N LEU A 121 -2.28 -18.58 -0.85
CA LEU A 121 -1.62 -17.37 -0.32
C LEU A 121 -1.32 -17.47 1.18
N GLY A 122 -2.08 -18.25 1.93
CA GLY A 122 -1.80 -18.49 3.35
C GLY A 122 -3.04 -18.91 4.14
N LYS A 123 -2.82 -19.71 5.17
CA LYS A 123 -3.91 -20.16 6.07
C LYS A 123 -4.12 -19.13 7.18
N GLY A 124 -5.18 -18.32 7.05
CA GLY A 124 -5.73 -17.47 8.11
C GLY A 124 -5.57 -15.97 7.89
N GLU A 125 -4.36 -15.51 7.55
CA GLU A 125 -4.08 -14.11 7.28
C GLU A 125 -3.35 -13.95 5.95
N VAL A 126 -3.87 -13.05 5.11
CA VAL A 126 -3.38 -12.86 3.75
C VAL A 126 -2.80 -11.46 3.60
N GLU A 127 -1.61 -11.39 3.02
CA GLU A 127 -0.94 -10.12 2.73
C GLU A 127 -1.63 -9.40 1.57
N PRO A 128 -2.16 -8.18 1.76
CA PRO A 128 -2.79 -7.42 0.67
C PRO A 128 -1.93 -7.31 -0.60
N PRO A 129 -0.60 -7.10 -0.51
CA PRO A 129 0.25 -7.06 -1.71
C PRO A 129 0.23 -8.36 -2.53
N GLN A 130 0.11 -9.52 -1.87
CA GLN A 130 0.06 -10.80 -2.58
C GLN A 130 -1.28 -10.98 -3.30
N VAL A 131 -2.39 -10.61 -2.65
CA VAL A 131 -3.73 -10.60 -3.28
C VAL A 131 -3.73 -9.70 -4.51
N GLN A 132 -3.19 -8.48 -4.37
CA GLN A 132 -3.10 -7.52 -5.46
C GLN A 132 -2.30 -8.08 -6.63
N LEU A 133 -1.16 -8.72 -6.36
CA LEU A 133 -0.30 -9.28 -7.38
C LEU A 133 -0.99 -10.43 -8.13
N VAL A 134 -1.56 -11.39 -7.40
CA VAL A 134 -2.30 -12.51 -8.01
C VAL A 134 -3.47 -12.00 -8.85
N CYS A 135 -4.29 -11.11 -8.30
CA CYS A 135 -5.44 -10.58 -9.03
C CYS A 135 -5.01 -9.77 -10.27
N SER A 136 -4.01 -8.91 -10.14
CA SER A 136 -3.51 -8.11 -11.27
C SER A 136 -2.99 -9.00 -12.39
N THR A 137 -2.21 -10.04 -12.08
CA THR A 137 -1.74 -10.99 -13.08
C THR A 137 -2.89 -11.72 -13.75
N LEU A 138 -3.88 -12.21 -13.00
CA LEU A 138 -5.04 -12.86 -13.59
C LEU A 138 -5.88 -11.93 -14.46
N TYR A 139 -5.99 -10.64 -14.11
CA TYR A 139 -6.67 -9.65 -14.96
C TYR A 139 -5.88 -9.33 -16.24
N GLU A 140 -4.56 -9.27 -16.14
CA GLU A 140 -3.66 -8.96 -17.26
C GLU A 140 -3.58 -10.11 -18.28
N THR A 141 -3.69 -11.36 -17.83
CA THR A 141 -3.64 -12.54 -18.69
C THR A 141 -5.01 -12.98 -19.20
N LEU A 142 -6.10 -12.39 -18.67
CA LEU A 142 -7.46 -12.65 -19.12
C LEU A 142 -7.69 -12.08 -20.54
N PRO A 143 -8.10 -12.90 -21.53
CA PRO A 143 -8.39 -12.40 -22.87
C PRO A 143 -9.54 -11.37 -22.86
N SER A 144 -9.50 -10.37 -23.73
CA SER A 144 -10.46 -9.24 -23.75
C SER A 144 -11.94 -9.64 -23.87
N GLU A 145 -12.23 -10.78 -24.50
CA GLU A 145 -13.58 -11.35 -24.68
C GLU A 145 -14.05 -12.16 -23.45
N THR A 146 -13.13 -12.53 -22.56
CA THR A 146 -13.40 -13.40 -21.42
C THR A 146 -13.82 -12.58 -20.21
N ARG A 147 -14.79 -13.10 -19.44
CA ARG A 147 -15.34 -12.47 -18.23
C ARG A 147 -15.32 -13.41 -17.01
N VAL A 148 -14.75 -14.60 -17.16
CA VAL A 148 -14.65 -15.60 -16.11
C VAL A 148 -13.18 -16.02 -15.99
N ILE A 149 -12.60 -15.82 -14.81
CA ILE A 149 -11.30 -16.39 -14.46
C ILE A 149 -11.55 -17.82 -13.98
N THR A 150 -10.92 -18.80 -14.63
CA THR A 150 -11.12 -20.23 -14.38
C THR A 150 -9.94 -20.85 -13.64
N ARG A 151 -10.16 -22.01 -13.03
CA ARG A 151 -9.09 -22.81 -12.42
C ARG A 151 -8.02 -23.17 -13.44
N GLU A 152 -8.40 -23.41 -14.69
CA GLU A 152 -7.47 -23.68 -15.78
C GLU A 152 -6.56 -22.47 -16.04
N THR A 153 -7.11 -21.25 -16.16
CA THR A 153 -6.30 -20.05 -16.34
C THR A 153 -5.38 -19.79 -15.15
N TYR A 154 -5.86 -20.02 -13.93
CA TYR A 154 -5.05 -19.88 -12.72
C TYR A 154 -3.91 -20.91 -12.65
N ALA A 155 -4.19 -22.17 -13.00
CA ALA A 155 -3.20 -23.23 -13.02
C ALA A 155 -2.14 -23.01 -14.11
N ALA A 156 -2.52 -22.42 -15.26
CA ALA A 156 -1.60 -22.06 -16.33
C ALA A 156 -0.54 -21.03 -15.88
N GLU A 157 -0.91 -20.13 -14.95
CA GLU A 157 0.02 -19.18 -14.29
C GLU A 157 0.85 -19.82 -13.16
N GLY A 158 0.67 -21.13 -12.90
CA GLY A 158 1.35 -21.86 -11.83
C GLY A 158 0.80 -21.58 -10.44
N GLY A 159 -0.46 -21.14 -10.33
CA GLY A 159 -1.11 -20.76 -9.08
C GLY A 159 -0.45 -19.53 -8.43
N ALA A 160 -0.76 -19.26 -7.15
CA ALA A 160 -0.23 -18.06 -6.50
C ALA A 160 1.29 -18.12 -6.39
N ALA A 161 1.85 -19.28 -6.05
CA ALA A 161 3.31 -19.47 -5.97
C ALA A 161 4.02 -19.28 -7.31
N GLY A 162 3.39 -19.62 -8.44
CA GLY A 162 3.91 -19.35 -9.77
C GLY A 162 3.96 -17.86 -10.06
N ILE A 163 2.84 -17.17 -9.84
CA ILE A 163 2.69 -15.73 -10.06
C ILE A 163 3.68 -14.92 -9.21
N LEU A 164 3.78 -15.23 -7.91
CA LEU A 164 4.72 -14.57 -6.98
C LEU A 164 6.17 -14.74 -7.44
N ARG A 165 6.54 -15.95 -7.89
CA ARG A 165 7.90 -16.26 -8.36
C ARG A 165 8.23 -15.54 -9.67
N GLU A 166 7.30 -15.48 -10.61
CA GLU A 166 7.51 -14.77 -11.88
C GLU A 166 7.63 -13.25 -11.65
N HIS A 167 6.85 -12.70 -10.71
CA HIS A 167 7.01 -11.31 -10.29
C HIS A 167 8.40 -11.05 -9.70
N LEU A 168 8.86 -11.88 -8.76
CA LEU A 168 10.21 -11.78 -8.20
C LEU A 168 11.26 -11.85 -9.32
N GLY A 169 11.12 -12.80 -10.24
CA GLY A 169 12.01 -12.94 -11.40
C GLY A 169 12.07 -11.68 -12.26
N ARG A 170 10.93 -11.01 -12.50
CA ARG A 170 10.88 -9.73 -13.23
C ARG A 170 11.57 -8.60 -12.49
N VAL A 171 11.31 -8.45 -11.19
CA VAL A 171 11.93 -7.40 -10.37
C VAL A 171 13.45 -7.58 -10.35
N LEU A 172 13.94 -8.80 -10.10
CA LEU A 172 15.37 -9.11 -10.11
C LEU A 172 16.00 -8.87 -11.48
N LYS A 173 15.30 -9.17 -12.59
CA LYS A 173 15.79 -8.88 -13.93
C LYS A 173 15.92 -7.37 -14.21
N ARG A 174 14.98 -6.58 -13.71
CA ARG A 174 14.93 -5.12 -13.89
C ARG A 174 16.02 -4.42 -13.09
N ASP A 175 16.18 -4.81 -11.82
CA ASP A 175 16.95 -4.02 -10.86
C ASP A 175 18.37 -4.55 -10.64
N LEU A 176 18.68 -5.77 -11.10
CA LEU A 176 20.00 -6.39 -10.89
C LEU A 176 20.67 -6.88 -12.19
N PRO A 177 22.02 -6.76 -12.26
CA PRO A 177 22.83 -7.43 -13.28
C PRO A 177 22.67 -8.95 -13.25
N ALA A 178 22.81 -9.61 -14.41
CA ALA A 178 22.58 -11.05 -14.57
C ALA A 178 23.36 -11.92 -13.56
N GLU A 179 24.58 -11.54 -13.25
CA GLU A 179 25.49 -12.25 -12.33
C GLU A 179 25.00 -12.26 -10.88
N GLN A 180 24.22 -11.26 -10.48
CA GLN A 180 23.76 -11.06 -9.09
C GLN A 180 22.38 -11.67 -8.84
N ARG A 181 21.61 -11.98 -9.90
CA ARG A 181 20.20 -12.41 -9.79
C ARG A 181 20.03 -13.71 -9.03
N SER A 182 20.88 -14.72 -9.28
CA SER A 182 20.75 -16.03 -8.63
C SER A 182 21.06 -15.98 -7.14
N ILE A 183 22.03 -15.16 -6.74
CA ILE A 183 22.39 -14.94 -5.35
C ILE A 183 21.31 -14.12 -4.65
N ALA A 184 20.83 -13.04 -5.26
CA ALA A 184 19.77 -12.21 -4.72
C ALA A 184 18.46 -13.00 -4.53
N GLN A 185 18.09 -13.85 -5.49
CA GLN A 185 16.91 -14.70 -5.36
C GLN A 185 17.03 -15.62 -4.13
N ARG A 186 18.15 -16.32 -3.98
CA ARG A 186 18.38 -17.21 -2.83
C ARG A 186 18.35 -16.44 -1.51
N LEU A 187 18.99 -15.28 -1.44
CA LEU A 187 18.99 -14.46 -0.22
C LEU A 187 17.58 -13.98 0.15
N LEU A 188 16.81 -13.49 -0.83
CA LEU A 188 15.45 -13.02 -0.60
C LEU A 188 14.50 -14.17 -0.20
N GLU A 189 14.63 -15.34 -0.82
CA GLU A 189 13.88 -16.54 -0.44
C GLU A 189 14.18 -16.98 1.00
N GLU A 190 15.44 -16.87 1.45
CA GLU A 190 15.83 -17.17 2.84
C GLU A 190 15.33 -16.10 3.84
N LEU A 191 15.20 -14.84 3.43
CA LEU A 191 14.70 -13.76 4.30
C LEU A 191 13.19 -13.85 4.58
N ILE A 192 12.44 -14.62 3.78
CA ILE A 192 10.99 -14.82 3.93
C ILE A 192 10.68 -16.08 4.77
N ARG A 193 11.65 -17.00 4.91
CA ARG A 193 11.54 -18.17 5.79
C ARG A 193 11.84 -17.77 7.23
N VAL A 194 10.90 -17.09 7.90
CA VAL A 194 10.92 -16.88 9.35
C VAL A 194 9.66 -17.50 9.96
#